data_AF-A0A351FPN8-F1
#
_entry.id   AF-A0A351FPN8-F1
#
_cell.length_a   1.000
_cell.length_b   1.000
_cell.length_c   1.000
_cell.angle_alpha   90.00
_cell.angle_beta   90.00
_cell.angle_gamma   90.00
#
_symmetry.space_group_name_H-M   'P 1'
#
loop_
_entity.id
_entity.type
_entity.pdbx_description
1 polymer ?
#
loop_
_entity_poly.entity_id
_entity_poly.type
_entity_poly.pdbx_seq_one_letter_code
_entity_poly.pdbx_strand_id
1 'polypeptide(L)'
;MPPRLLISTSLLCLGVVLTSVTAPLTANDLLQANRCQVIPLAGQQVAFQIDGIEKTRWHFGTSYPRPFFFPFRGPSGASLTRMGHPGAPNHDHHRSVWFAHAKINGHDFWSDNTQCRIRQKAWLAYHDGPDEAIMAASLAWLDPDGSELLTQELVSAILPLPNGEH
;
A
#
# COMPACT_ATOMS: atom_id res chain seq x y z
N MET A 1 73.23 -31.17 -6.81
CA MET A 1 72.22 -30.34 -6.11
C MET A 1 71.14 -31.28 -5.60
N PRO A 2 70.68 -31.19 -4.34
CA PRO A 2 69.87 -32.24 -3.72
C PRO A 2 68.41 -32.21 -4.21
N PRO A 3 67.67 -33.34 -4.14
CA PRO A 3 66.26 -33.38 -4.50
C PRO A 3 65.42 -32.68 -3.42
N ARG A 4 64.47 -31.83 -3.83
CA ARG A 4 63.50 -31.21 -2.93
C ARG A 4 62.29 -32.14 -2.75
N LEU A 5 62.03 -32.49 -1.49
CA LEU A 5 60.93 -33.32 -1.02
C LEU A 5 59.60 -32.53 -1.09
N LEU A 6 58.56 -33.15 -1.67
CA LEU A 6 57.19 -32.66 -1.70
C LEU A 6 56.53 -32.81 -0.32
N ILE A 7 55.84 -31.76 0.16
CA ILE A 7 54.86 -31.86 1.24
C ILE A 7 53.56 -31.26 0.71
N SER A 8 52.62 -32.13 0.33
CA SER A 8 51.25 -31.76 0.01
C SER A 8 50.41 -31.86 1.28
N THR A 9 50.16 -30.73 1.91
CA THR A 9 49.28 -30.63 3.08
C THR A 9 47.84 -30.63 2.59
N SER A 10 47.19 -31.80 2.59
CA SER A 10 45.76 -31.89 2.29
C SER A 10 44.97 -31.46 3.53
N LEU A 11 44.41 -30.24 3.47
CA LEU A 11 43.47 -29.73 4.46
C LEU A 11 42.11 -30.40 4.24
N LEU A 12 41.70 -31.27 5.16
CA LEU A 12 40.38 -31.91 5.12
C LEU A 12 39.33 -30.91 5.64
N CYS A 13 38.69 -30.16 4.74
CA CYS A 13 37.53 -29.33 5.09
C CYS A 13 36.32 -30.24 5.35
N LEU A 14 35.99 -30.44 6.64
CA LEU A 14 34.76 -31.12 7.04
C LEU A 14 33.58 -30.17 6.79
N GLY A 15 32.92 -30.31 5.63
CA GLY A 15 31.73 -29.55 5.29
C GLY A 15 30.56 -29.96 6.17
N VAL A 16 30.12 -29.07 7.05
CA VAL A 16 28.84 -29.20 7.77
C VAL A 16 27.71 -28.94 6.77
N VAL A 17 27.06 -30.01 6.32
CA VAL A 17 25.85 -29.90 5.51
C VAL A 17 24.70 -29.54 6.45
N LEU A 18 24.33 -28.26 6.49
CA LEU A 18 23.08 -27.81 7.09
C LEU A 18 21.93 -28.29 6.19
N THR A 19 21.37 -29.45 6.50
CA THR A 19 20.12 -29.89 5.87
C THR A 19 18.99 -29.02 6.45
N SER A 20 18.55 -28.03 5.68
CA SER A 20 17.30 -27.33 5.95
C SER A 20 16.16 -28.36 5.89
N VAL A 21 15.58 -28.67 7.05
CA VAL A 21 14.34 -29.45 7.11
C VAL A 21 13.22 -28.55 6.60
N THR A 22 12.86 -28.69 5.32
CA THR A 22 11.66 -28.08 4.78
C THR A 22 10.47 -28.91 5.25
N ALA A 23 9.77 -28.42 6.27
CA ALA A 23 8.47 -28.99 6.63
C ALA A 23 7.52 -28.82 5.42
N PRO A 24 6.77 -29.87 5.02
CA PRO A 24 5.81 -29.74 3.94
C PRO A 24 4.68 -28.79 4.38
N LEU A 25 4.41 -27.77 3.57
CA LEU A 25 3.23 -26.91 3.73
C LEU A 25 1.98 -27.78 3.65
N THR A 26 1.08 -27.66 4.61
CA THR A 26 -0.20 -28.37 4.58
C THR A 26 -1.18 -27.66 3.63
N ALA A 27 -2.22 -28.38 3.19
CA ALA A 27 -3.30 -27.77 2.42
C ALA A 27 -3.98 -26.62 3.20
N ASN A 28 -4.01 -26.69 4.53
CA ASN A 28 -4.51 -25.60 5.39
C ASN A 28 -3.62 -24.36 5.32
N ASP A 29 -2.30 -24.53 5.30
CA ASP A 29 -1.34 -23.41 5.18
C ASP A 29 -1.45 -22.71 3.82
N LEU A 30 -1.81 -23.45 2.76
CA LEU A 30 -2.04 -22.90 1.42
C LEU A 30 -3.41 -22.23 1.26
N LEU A 31 -4.36 -22.54 2.14
CA LEU A 31 -5.72 -21.98 2.13
C LEU A 31 -5.89 -20.80 3.09
N GLN A 32 -4.99 -20.63 4.06
CA GLN A 32 -5.07 -19.54 5.01
C GLN A 32 -4.54 -18.25 4.37
N ALA A 33 -5.46 -17.36 4.02
CA ALA A 33 -5.12 -16.01 3.62
C ALA A 33 -4.26 -15.33 4.70
N ASN A 34 -3.31 -14.50 4.27
CA ASN A 34 -2.54 -13.66 5.18
C ASN A 34 -3.48 -12.85 6.05
N ARG A 35 -3.08 -12.64 7.31
CA ARG A 35 -3.89 -11.89 8.27
C ARG A 35 -4.13 -10.45 7.83
N CYS A 36 -3.08 -9.79 7.36
CA CYS A 36 -3.15 -8.45 6.79
C CYS A 36 -3.13 -8.56 5.27
N GLN A 37 -4.12 -7.97 4.61
CA GLN A 37 -4.26 -8.05 3.17
C GLN A 37 -4.58 -6.71 2.55
N VAL A 38 -4.08 -6.53 1.34
CA VAL A 38 -4.56 -5.55 0.40
C VAL A 38 -5.38 -6.33 -0.65
N ILE A 39 -6.63 -5.96 -0.93
CA ILE A 39 -7.52 -6.71 -1.84
C ILE A 39 -8.05 -5.80 -2.96
N PRO A 40 -7.73 -6.06 -4.26
CA PRO A 40 -8.26 -5.26 -5.35
C PRO A 40 -9.74 -5.54 -5.54
N LEU A 41 -10.52 -4.49 -5.75
CA LEU A 41 -11.97 -4.53 -5.93
C LEU A 41 -12.38 -3.89 -7.26
N ALA A 42 -13.59 -4.22 -7.72
CA ALA A 42 -14.21 -3.54 -8.85
C ALA A 42 -14.38 -2.03 -8.58
N GLY A 43 -14.48 -1.25 -9.65
CA GLY A 43 -14.72 0.20 -9.53
C GLY A 43 -13.50 0.99 -9.04
N GLN A 44 -12.28 0.52 -9.38
CA GLN A 44 -11.02 1.19 -9.05
C GLN A 44 -10.87 1.44 -7.55
N GLN A 45 -11.01 0.35 -6.81
CA GLN A 45 -10.97 0.33 -5.36
C GLN A 45 -10.03 -0.75 -4.86
N VAL A 46 -9.45 -0.53 -3.69
CA VAL A 46 -8.63 -1.53 -3.03
C VAL A 46 -8.88 -1.49 -1.52
N ALA A 47 -9.33 -2.60 -0.95
CA ALA A 47 -9.57 -2.71 0.48
C ALA A 47 -8.30 -3.11 1.22
N PHE A 48 -8.07 -2.53 2.39
CA PHE A 48 -7.09 -2.98 3.36
C PHE A 48 -7.83 -3.73 4.45
N GLN A 49 -7.44 -4.98 4.70
CA GLN A 49 -8.10 -5.87 5.65
C GLN A 49 -7.13 -6.38 6.69
N ILE A 50 -7.62 -6.56 7.92
CA ILE A 50 -6.96 -7.31 8.98
C ILE A 50 -7.96 -8.34 9.47
N ASP A 51 -7.56 -9.61 9.52
CA ASP A 51 -8.41 -10.73 9.93
C ASP A 51 -9.72 -10.80 9.09
N GLY A 52 -9.62 -10.50 7.78
CA GLY A 52 -10.76 -10.45 6.85
C GLY A 52 -11.70 -9.26 7.03
N ILE A 53 -11.42 -8.34 7.95
CA ILE A 53 -12.25 -7.16 8.23
C ILE A 53 -11.64 -5.94 7.56
N GLU A 54 -12.38 -5.32 6.64
CA GLU A 54 -11.96 -4.07 6.00
C GLU A 54 -11.78 -2.94 7.03
N LYS A 55 -10.60 -2.34 7.04
CA LYS A 55 -10.22 -1.23 7.91
C LYS A 55 -10.25 0.09 7.18
N THR A 56 -9.67 0.12 5.98
CA THR A 56 -9.73 1.26 5.08
C THR A 56 -9.77 0.80 3.63
N ARG A 57 -10.05 1.72 2.70
CA ARG A 57 -10.11 1.42 1.27
C ARG A 57 -9.61 2.59 0.46
N TRP A 58 -8.67 2.30 -0.43
CA TRP A 58 -8.18 3.23 -1.44
C TRP A 58 -9.16 3.32 -2.61
N HIS A 59 -9.58 4.53 -2.95
CA HIS A 59 -10.42 4.83 -4.12
C HIS A 59 -9.60 5.66 -5.10
N PHE A 60 -9.40 5.14 -6.31
CA PHE A 60 -8.63 5.82 -7.37
C PHE A 60 -9.42 5.97 -8.68
N GLY A 61 -10.74 5.80 -8.61
CA GLY A 61 -11.66 6.01 -9.72
C GLY A 61 -11.70 7.46 -10.20
N THR A 62 -12.15 7.64 -11.45
CA THR A 62 -12.18 8.96 -12.11
C THR A 62 -13.36 9.84 -11.69
N SER A 63 -14.32 9.29 -10.94
CA SER A 63 -15.50 10.02 -10.40
C SER A 63 -15.13 11.14 -9.43
N TYR A 64 -13.87 11.16 -8.94
CA TYR A 64 -13.38 12.16 -8.00
C TYR A 64 -12.14 12.88 -8.57
N PRO A 65 -11.86 14.12 -8.13
CA PRO A 65 -10.73 14.90 -8.64
C PRO A 65 -9.38 14.29 -8.23
N ARG A 66 -9.36 13.50 -7.16
CA ARG A 66 -8.16 12.86 -6.63
C ARG A 66 -8.51 11.60 -5.82
N PRO A 67 -7.57 10.66 -5.67
CA PRO A 67 -7.76 9.49 -4.84
C PRO A 67 -7.87 9.81 -3.34
N PHE A 68 -8.47 8.89 -2.58
CA PHE A 68 -8.66 9.02 -1.14
C PHE A 68 -8.86 7.66 -0.47
N PHE A 69 -8.77 7.65 0.86
CA PHE A 69 -9.06 6.50 1.70
C PHE A 69 -10.41 6.66 2.39
N PHE A 70 -11.34 5.74 2.14
CA PHE A 70 -12.63 5.68 2.85
C PHE A 70 -13.31 4.31 2.68
N PRO A 71 -13.92 3.70 3.71
CA PRO A 71 -14.04 4.18 5.09
C PRO A 71 -12.68 4.26 5.78
N PHE A 72 -12.61 4.90 6.95
CA PHE A 72 -11.44 4.81 7.83
C PHE A 72 -11.96 4.35 9.19
N ARG A 73 -11.99 3.04 9.43
CA ARG A 73 -12.69 2.45 10.58
C ARG A 73 -11.82 2.45 11.81
N GLY A 74 -12.39 2.74 12.98
CA GLY A 74 -11.71 2.52 14.25
C GLY A 74 -11.91 1.08 14.78
N PRO A 75 -11.40 0.78 15.99
CA PRO A 75 -11.55 -0.54 16.64
C PRO A 75 -13.01 -0.98 16.83
N SER A 76 -13.92 -0.02 17.00
CA SER A 76 -15.37 -0.30 17.12
C SER A 76 -16.05 -0.69 15.80
N GLY A 77 -15.33 -0.62 14.68
CA GLY A 77 -15.88 -0.79 13.32
C GLY A 77 -16.59 0.45 12.76
N ALA A 78 -16.82 1.49 13.59
CA ALA A 78 -17.35 2.77 13.14
C ALA A 78 -16.30 3.53 12.31
N SER A 79 -16.75 4.25 11.27
CA SER A 79 -15.87 5.14 10.51
C SER A 79 -15.51 6.37 11.35
N LEU A 80 -14.23 6.67 11.50
CA LEU A 80 -13.71 7.86 12.17
C LEU A 80 -13.85 9.11 11.30
N THR A 81 -13.89 8.91 9.97
CA THR A 81 -14.08 9.95 8.98
C THR A 81 -15.40 9.77 8.24
N ARG A 82 -15.80 10.79 7.48
CA ARG A 82 -17.01 10.79 6.66
C ARG A 82 -16.71 11.33 5.26
N MET A 83 -17.66 11.11 4.35
CA MET A 83 -17.69 11.73 3.04
C MET A 83 -18.59 12.97 3.08
N GLY A 84 -18.08 14.11 2.62
CA GLY A 84 -18.78 15.39 2.56
C GLY A 84 -19.05 16.04 3.93
N HIS A 85 -19.78 17.15 3.89
CA HIS A 85 -20.19 17.89 5.09
C HIS A 85 -21.66 18.33 4.99
N PRO A 86 -22.63 17.54 5.49
CA PRO A 86 -24.06 17.82 5.31
C PRO A 86 -24.54 19.21 5.81
N GLY A 87 -23.84 19.82 6.76
CA GLY A 87 -24.15 21.16 7.28
C GLY A 87 -23.46 22.33 6.56
N ALA A 88 -22.66 22.08 5.52
CA ALA A 88 -21.86 23.09 4.83
C ALA A 88 -21.70 22.70 3.35
N PRO A 89 -22.69 23.01 2.50
CA PRO A 89 -22.76 22.56 1.10
C PRO A 89 -21.58 23.01 0.20
N ASN A 90 -20.77 23.97 0.67
CA ASN A 90 -19.57 24.45 -0.02
C ASN A 90 -18.27 23.74 0.41
N HIS A 91 -18.35 22.71 1.25
CA HIS A 91 -17.20 21.96 1.78
C HIS A 91 -17.16 20.49 1.32
N ASP A 92 -17.72 20.20 0.13
CA ASP A 92 -17.79 18.83 -0.43
C ASP A 92 -16.42 18.19 -0.73
N HIS A 93 -15.35 18.98 -0.73
CA HIS A 93 -13.97 18.50 -0.87
C HIS A 93 -13.49 17.66 0.34
N HIS A 94 -14.28 17.58 1.43
CA HIS A 94 -13.98 16.74 2.59
C HIS A 94 -14.23 15.25 2.26
N ARG A 95 -13.20 14.57 1.74
CA ARG A 95 -13.25 13.17 1.29
C ARG A 95 -12.42 12.24 2.18
N SER A 96 -12.72 12.19 3.47
CA SER A 96 -11.96 11.38 4.44
C SER A 96 -10.46 11.73 4.41
N VAL A 97 -9.56 10.75 4.28
CA VAL A 97 -8.10 10.94 4.24
C VAL A 97 -7.64 10.97 2.79
N TRP A 98 -7.02 12.08 2.39
CA TRP A 98 -6.49 12.32 1.06
C TRP A 98 -5.36 13.35 1.14
N PHE A 99 -4.62 13.51 0.04
CA PHE A 99 -3.50 14.44 -0.02
C PHE A 99 -3.58 15.27 -1.31
N ALA A 100 -3.44 16.60 -1.19
CA ALA A 100 -3.19 17.49 -2.31
C ALA A 100 -2.58 18.83 -1.85
N HIS A 101 -2.23 19.69 -2.81
CA HIS A 101 -1.80 21.06 -2.57
C HIS A 101 -2.72 22.06 -3.28
N ALA A 102 -2.98 23.19 -2.62
CA ALA A 102 -3.81 24.26 -3.18
C ALA A 102 -3.13 25.06 -4.31
N LYS A 103 -1.80 25.00 -4.43
CA LYS A 103 -1.09 25.74 -5.48
C LYS A 103 0.20 25.04 -5.90
N ILE A 104 0.22 24.55 -7.14
CA ILE A 104 1.40 23.99 -7.82
C ILE A 104 1.48 24.64 -9.19
N ASN A 105 2.54 25.40 -9.47
CA ASN A 105 2.70 26.16 -10.73
C ASN A 105 1.46 27.02 -11.10
N GLY A 106 0.73 27.53 -10.11
CA GLY A 106 -0.50 28.32 -10.33
C GLY A 106 -1.79 27.49 -10.41
N HIS A 107 -1.71 26.16 -10.39
CA HIS A 107 -2.85 25.24 -10.44
C HIS A 107 -3.27 24.76 -9.04
N ASP A 108 -4.59 24.70 -8.81
CA ASP A 108 -5.18 24.27 -7.55
C ASP A 108 -5.70 22.81 -7.63
N PHE A 109 -5.08 21.93 -6.83
CA PHE A 109 -5.45 20.52 -6.68
C PHE A 109 -6.20 20.23 -5.37
N TRP A 110 -6.39 21.22 -4.51
CA TRP A 110 -7.12 21.11 -3.24
C TRP A 110 -8.62 21.27 -3.43
N SER A 111 -9.04 22.21 -4.26
CA SER A 111 -10.48 22.48 -4.47
C SER A 111 -11.12 21.44 -5.41
N ASP A 112 -12.45 21.30 -5.33
CA ASP A 112 -13.23 20.42 -6.22
C ASP A 112 -13.82 21.18 -7.43
N ASN A 113 -13.72 22.51 -7.45
CA ASN A 113 -14.24 23.39 -8.49
C ASN A 113 -13.23 23.71 -9.60
N THR A 114 -12.15 22.92 -9.71
CA THR A 114 -11.13 23.05 -10.74
C THR A 114 -11.13 21.84 -11.68
N GLN A 115 -10.41 21.96 -12.79
CA GLN A 115 -10.21 20.85 -13.73
C GLN A 115 -8.92 20.05 -13.45
N CYS A 116 -8.09 20.48 -12.50
CA CYS A 116 -6.89 19.75 -12.09
C CYS A 116 -7.23 18.38 -11.53
N ARG A 117 -6.42 17.36 -11.83
CA ARG A 117 -6.67 15.98 -11.40
C ARG A 117 -5.42 15.32 -10.83
N ILE A 118 -5.58 14.54 -9.78
CA ILE A 118 -4.57 13.55 -9.35
C ILE A 118 -5.07 12.18 -9.81
N ARG A 119 -4.24 11.40 -10.49
CA ARG A 119 -4.61 10.12 -11.08
C ARG A 119 -3.56 9.07 -10.78
N GLN A 120 -4.00 7.87 -10.40
CA GLN A 120 -3.07 6.75 -10.30
C GLN A 120 -2.59 6.34 -11.69
N LYS A 121 -1.27 6.30 -11.87
CA LYS A 121 -0.59 5.92 -13.12
C LYS A 121 -0.14 4.47 -13.10
N ALA A 122 0.40 4.01 -11.97
CA ALA A 122 0.94 2.66 -11.84
C ALA A 122 0.81 2.13 -10.41
N TRP A 123 0.71 0.80 -10.29
CA TRP A 123 1.01 0.10 -9.04
C TRP A 123 2.52 -0.06 -8.91
N LEU A 124 3.04 0.22 -7.72
CA LEU A 124 4.45 0.04 -7.38
C LEU A 124 4.65 -1.16 -6.45
N ALA A 125 3.72 -1.40 -5.53
CA ALA A 125 3.81 -2.50 -4.59
C ALA A 125 2.43 -3.00 -4.16
N TYR A 126 2.36 -4.30 -3.86
CA TYR A 126 1.20 -4.98 -3.33
C TYR A 126 1.68 -6.13 -2.45
N HIS A 127 1.54 -5.99 -1.13
CA HIS A 127 2.09 -6.94 -0.17
C HIS A 127 1.05 -7.26 0.89
N ASP A 128 0.76 -8.55 0.99
CA ASP A 128 0.03 -9.14 2.10
C ASP A 128 1.02 -9.76 3.09
N GLY A 129 0.66 -9.80 4.37
CA GLY A 129 1.56 -10.33 5.40
C GLY A 129 0.85 -10.68 6.71
N PRO A 130 1.55 -11.36 7.64
CA PRO A 130 0.99 -11.71 8.95
C PRO A 130 0.76 -10.47 9.83
N ASP A 131 1.64 -9.47 9.74
CA ASP A 131 1.68 -8.32 10.65
C ASP A 131 1.58 -6.96 9.93
N GLU A 132 1.55 -6.94 8.60
CA GLU A 132 1.44 -5.72 7.82
C GLU A 132 0.88 -6.05 6.43
N ALA A 133 0.13 -5.11 5.86
CA ALA A 133 -0.16 -5.10 4.43
C ALA A 133 0.18 -3.73 3.83
N ILE A 134 0.84 -3.73 2.66
CA ILE A 134 1.35 -2.53 2.00
C ILE A 134 0.82 -2.44 0.57
N MET A 135 0.37 -1.25 0.20
CA MET A 135 0.24 -0.84 -1.20
C MET A 135 1.17 0.34 -1.47
N ALA A 136 1.72 0.37 -2.67
CA ALA A 136 2.32 1.59 -3.20
C ALA A 136 1.82 1.88 -4.62
N ALA A 137 1.65 3.15 -4.94
CA ALA A 137 1.17 3.61 -6.24
C ALA A 137 1.89 4.89 -6.68
N SER A 138 2.13 5.01 -7.98
CA SER A 138 2.56 6.26 -8.62
C SER A 138 1.33 7.04 -9.05
N LEU A 139 1.27 8.32 -8.70
CA LEU A 139 0.20 9.25 -9.03
C LEU A 139 0.73 10.38 -9.92
N ALA A 140 0.04 10.66 -11.02
CA ALA A 140 0.27 11.83 -11.86
C ALA A 140 -0.65 12.97 -11.43
N TRP A 141 -0.09 14.18 -11.36
CA TRP A 141 -0.83 15.41 -11.09
C TRP A 141 -0.96 16.19 -12.39
N LEU A 142 -2.18 16.28 -12.89
CA LEU A 142 -2.52 16.79 -14.21
C LEU A 142 -3.13 18.19 -14.09
N ASP A 143 -2.64 19.12 -14.89
CA ASP A 143 -3.27 20.42 -15.11
C ASP A 143 -4.59 20.29 -15.91
N PRO A 144 -5.35 21.39 -16.13
CA PRO A 144 -6.59 21.36 -16.92
C PRO A 144 -6.44 20.88 -18.37
N ASP A 145 -5.26 21.05 -18.97
CA ASP A 145 -4.96 20.62 -20.34
C ASP A 145 -4.53 19.14 -20.40
N GLY A 146 -4.35 18.51 -19.23
CA GLY A 146 -3.94 17.12 -19.07
C GLY A 146 -2.43 16.92 -18.99
N SER A 147 -1.64 17.99 -18.90
CA SER A 147 -0.19 17.90 -18.75
C SER A 147 0.19 17.46 -17.35
N GLU A 148 1.09 16.48 -17.23
CA GLU A 148 1.63 16.04 -15.94
C GLU A 148 2.62 17.08 -15.38
N LEU A 149 2.23 17.75 -14.29
CA LEU A 149 3.06 18.75 -13.61
C LEU A 149 4.04 18.12 -12.61
N LEU A 150 3.63 17.03 -11.96
CA LEU A 150 4.49 16.24 -11.08
C LEU A 150 4.01 14.79 -10.94
N THR A 151 4.91 13.94 -10.51
CA THR A 151 4.63 12.57 -10.06
C THR A 151 4.75 12.48 -8.54
N GLN A 152 3.86 11.74 -7.89
CA GLN A 152 3.91 11.39 -6.47
C GLN A 152 3.98 9.88 -6.33
N GLU A 153 4.89 9.38 -5.51
CA GLU A 153 4.81 8.00 -5.00
C GLU A 153 4.07 8.01 -3.66
N LEU A 154 3.00 7.24 -3.58
CA LEU A 154 2.20 7.07 -2.37
C LEU A 154 2.40 5.64 -1.87
N VAL A 155 2.90 5.50 -0.65
CA VAL A 155 2.96 4.24 0.08
C VAL A 155 1.94 4.29 1.20
N SER A 156 1.21 3.21 1.39
CA SER A 156 0.24 3.07 2.47
C SER A 156 0.33 1.67 3.05
N ALA A 157 0.45 1.61 4.36
CA ALA A 157 0.56 0.38 5.11
C ALA A 157 -0.51 0.34 6.20
N ILE A 158 -0.96 -0.86 6.54
CA ILE A 158 -1.80 -1.11 7.69
C ILE A 158 -1.16 -2.20 8.55
N LEU A 159 -1.15 -1.99 9.86
CA LEU A 159 -0.54 -2.90 10.83
C LEU A 159 -1.56 -3.14 11.95
N PRO A 160 -1.72 -4.35 12.48
CA PRO A 160 -2.57 -4.58 13.63
C PRO A 160 -1.90 -4.07 14.91
N LEU A 161 -2.67 -3.38 15.75
CA LEU A 161 -2.26 -2.93 17.08
C LEU A 161 -3.12 -3.62 18.17
N PRO A 162 -2.74 -3.53 19.46
CA PRO A 162 -3.55 -4.06 20.55
C PRO A 162 -5.00 -3.52 20.54
N ASN A 163 -5.92 -4.24 21.16
CA ASN A 163 -7.33 -3.84 21.31
C ASN A 163 -8.11 -3.61 20.00
N GLY A 164 -7.64 -4.16 18.87
CA GLY A 164 -8.31 -4.02 17.56
C GLY A 164 -8.01 -2.70 16.83
N GLU A 165 -7.06 -1.92 17.34
CA GLU A 165 -6.46 -0.76 16.68
C GLU A 165 -5.60 -1.19 15.47
N HIS A 166 -5.27 -0.23 14.61
CA HIS A 166 -4.45 -0.42 13.41
C HIS A 166 -3.95 0.91 12.84
#